data_AF-A0A4P5S4F2-F1
#
_entry.id   AF-A0A4P5S4F2-F1
#
_cell.length_a   1.000
_cell.length_b   1.000
_cell.length_c   1.000
_cell.angle_alpha   90.00
_cell.angle_beta   90.00
_cell.angle_gamma   90.00
#
_symmetry.space_group_name_H-M   'P 1'
#
loop_
_entity.id
_entity.type
_entity.pdbx_description
1 polymer ?
#
loop_
_entity_poly.entity_id
_entity_poly.type
_entity_poly.pdbx_seq_one_letter_code
_entity_poly.pdbx_strand_id
1 'polypeptide(L)'
;MSALGKRISVDFPEHKILEFATGAAVKSYIDDKKRADIYILDGEAVPEGGLGLARQLKDELFNCPPILVITGRVQDAWLAGWSRADGVVTHPIDPFTIATTVGNLLKNQAILPA
;
A
#
# COMPACT_ATOMS: atom_id res chain seq x y z
N MET A 1 8.09 -3.86 9.83
CA MET A 1 6.68 -3.41 9.95
C MET A 1 5.95 -4.24 11.01
N SER A 2 6.09 -3.92 12.30
CA SER A 2 5.46 -4.71 13.39
C SER A 2 4.01 -4.33 13.69
N ALA A 3 3.50 -3.26 13.07
CA ALA A 3 2.19 -2.67 13.39
C ALA A 3 0.99 -3.49 12.90
N LEU A 4 1.16 -4.36 11.89
CA LEU A 4 0.06 -5.18 11.34
C LEU A 4 -0.15 -6.51 12.08
N GLY A 5 0.73 -6.87 13.02
CA GLY A 5 0.67 -8.16 13.70
C GLY A 5 0.89 -9.35 12.76
N LYS A 6 0.31 -10.52 13.07
CA LYS A 6 0.36 -11.73 12.20
C LYS A 6 -0.87 -11.88 11.28
N ARG A 7 -1.97 -11.22 11.64
CA ARG A 7 -3.27 -11.26 10.94
C ARG A 7 -3.89 -9.88 11.00
N ILE A 8 -4.47 -9.43 9.87
CA ILE A 8 -5.14 -8.12 9.77
C ILE A 8 -6.45 -8.12 10.56
N SER A 9 -7.23 -9.20 10.45
CA SER A 9 -8.42 -9.46 11.27
C SER A 9 -8.65 -10.97 11.39
N VAL A 10 -9.64 -11.36 12.20
CA VAL A 10 -10.07 -12.77 12.31
C VAL A 10 -10.55 -13.36 10.98
N ASP A 11 -11.05 -12.51 10.07
CA ASP A 11 -11.60 -12.91 8.77
C ASP A 11 -10.51 -13.25 7.74
N PHE A 12 -9.25 -12.87 7.99
CA PHE A 12 -8.15 -13.03 7.04
C PHE A 12 -7.16 -14.11 7.48
N PRO A 13 -6.52 -14.82 6.54
CA PRO A 13 -5.41 -15.74 6.85
C PRO A 13 -4.20 -14.99 7.43
N GLU A 14 -3.19 -15.74 7.88
CA GLU A 14 -1.89 -15.15 8.22
C GLU A 14 -1.28 -14.50 6.99
N HIS A 15 -0.81 -13.26 7.16
CA HIS A 15 -0.23 -12.49 6.07
C HIS A 15 1.29 -12.63 6.06
N LYS A 16 1.87 -12.47 4.88
CA LYS A 16 3.31 -12.39 4.68
C LYS A 16 3.69 -10.97 4.34
N ILE A 17 4.55 -10.36 5.14
CA ILE A 17 5.11 -9.04 4.85
C ILE A 17 6.38 -9.22 4.02
N LEU A 18 6.44 -8.53 2.88
CA LEU A 18 7.64 -8.39 2.08
C LEU A 18 8.06 -6.92 2.15
N GLU A 19 9.25 -6.66 2.69
CA GLU A 19 9.77 -5.31 2.85
C GLU A 19 10.80 -5.02 1.76
N PHE A 20 10.65 -3.88 1.11
CA PHE A 20 11.55 -3.41 0.07
C PHE A 20 12.11 -2.04 0.47
N ALA A 21 13.43 -1.88 0.37
CA ALA A 21 14.09 -0.63 0.71
C ALA A 21 13.99 0.43 -0.40
N THR A 22 13.66 0.04 -1.64
CA THR A 22 13.65 0.93 -2.80
C THR A 22 12.50 0.64 -3.76
N GLY A 23 12.01 1.66 -4.45
CA GLY A 23 11.00 1.49 -5.50
C GLY A 23 11.46 0.60 -6.66
N ALA A 24 12.75 0.61 -7.00
CA ALA A 24 13.32 -0.29 -8.01
C ALA A 24 13.19 -1.77 -7.63
N ALA A 25 13.37 -2.10 -6.34
CA ALA A 25 13.20 -3.48 -5.88
C ALA A 25 11.72 -3.92 -5.93
N VAL A 26 10.78 -3.00 -5.66
CA VAL A 26 9.34 -3.26 -5.83
C VAL A 26 9.01 -3.52 -7.31
N LYS A 27 9.52 -2.70 -8.23
CA LYS A 27 9.31 -2.88 -9.68
C LYS A 27 9.85 -4.23 -10.17
N SER A 28 11.08 -4.58 -9.78
CA SER A 28 11.68 -5.88 -10.11
C SER A 28 10.85 -7.06 -9.57
N TYR A 29 10.29 -6.95 -8.37
CA TYR A 29 9.40 -7.98 -7.82
C TYR A 29 8.14 -8.17 -8.69
N ILE A 30 7.60 -7.08 -9.21
CA ILE A 30 6.41 -7.11 -10.08
C ILE A 30 6.75 -7.66 -11.47
N ASP A 31 7.90 -7.27 -12.03
CA ASP A 31 8.38 -7.73 -13.34
C ASP A 31 8.61 -9.24 -13.38
N ASP A 32 8.99 -9.83 -12.25
CA ASP A 32 9.05 -11.29 -12.02
C ASP A 32 7.67 -11.98 -12.04
N LYS A 33 6.59 -11.26 -12.42
CA LYS A 33 5.18 -11.66 -12.40
C LYS A 33 4.67 -12.03 -11.00
N LYS A 34 5.33 -11.54 -9.95
CA LYS A 34 4.84 -11.69 -8.56
C LYS A 34 3.91 -10.53 -8.24
N ARG A 35 2.90 -10.78 -7.41
CA ARG A 35 1.92 -9.77 -7.01
C ARG A 35 1.65 -9.89 -5.52
N ALA A 36 1.48 -8.75 -4.87
CA ALA A 36 0.94 -8.67 -3.52
C ALA A 36 -0.56 -8.37 -3.58
N ASP A 37 -1.30 -8.76 -2.53
CA ASP A 37 -2.71 -8.41 -2.39
C ASP A 37 -2.93 -6.93 -2.02
N ILE A 38 -1.90 -6.28 -1.47
CA ILE A 38 -1.88 -4.85 -1.15
C ILE A 38 -0.44 -4.32 -1.13
N TYR A 39 -0.24 -3.08 -1.58
CA TYR A 39 1.02 -2.35 -1.42
C TYR A 39 0.89 -1.27 -0.36
N ILE A 40 1.89 -1.17 0.52
CA ILE A 40 1.99 -0.10 1.51
C ILE A 40 3.28 0.65 1.23
N LEU A 41 3.17 1.92 0.83
CA LEU A 41 4.29 2.74 0.36
C LEU A 41 4.52 3.93 1.28
N ASP A 42 5.79 4.25 1.53
CA ASP A 42 6.17 5.45 2.28
C ASP A 42 6.28 6.65 1.33
N GLY A 43 5.45 7.67 1.54
CA GLY A 43 5.38 8.89 0.73
C GLY A 43 6.68 9.70 0.74
N GLU A 44 7.47 9.61 1.80
CA GLU A 44 8.73 10.34 2.00
C GLU A 44 9.97 9.50 1.61
N ALA A 45 9.76 8.30 1.06
CA ALA A 45 10.86 7.43 0.65
C ALA A 45 11.77 8.10 -0.41
N VAL A 46 13.07 7.78 -0.34
CA VAL A 46 14.11 8.26 -1.26
C VAL A 46 14.78 7.03 -1.89
N PRO A 47 15.15 7.03 -3.19
CA PRO A 47 15.16 8.16 -4.14
C PRO A 47 13.82 8.48 -4.83
N GLU A 48 12.85 7.58 -4.76
CA GLU A 48 11.52 7.75 -5.34
C GLU A 48 10.48 7.64 -4.20
N GLY A 49 9.72 8.70 -3.98
CA GLY A 49 8.67 8.73 -2.96
C GLY A 49 7.49 7.81 -3.32
N GLY A 50 6.85 7.24 -2.30
CA GLY A 50 5.75 6.30 -2.46
C GLY A 50 4.54 6.84 -3.23
N LEU A 51 4.37 8.16 -3.27
CA LEU A 51 3.33 8.81 -4.08
C LEU A 51 3.57 8.69 -5.59
N GLY A 52 4.83 8.88 -6.02
CA GLY A 52 5.21 8.71 -7.43
C GLY A 52 5.12 7.24 -7.85
N LEU A 53 5.62 6.36 -6.99
CA LEU A 53 5.56 4.92 -7.22
C LEU A 53 4.11 4.42 -7.28
N ALA A 54 3.23 4.88 -6.38
CA ALA A 54 1.80 4.53 -6.40
C ALA A 54 1.16 4.87 -7.75
N ARG A 55 1.44 6.07 -8.27
CA ARG A 55 0.92 6.52 -9.56
C ARG A 55 1.41 5.63 -10.69
N GLN A 56 2.72 5.39 -10.74
CA GLN A 56 3.32 4.55 -11.78
C GLN A 56 2.73 3.13 -11.75
N LEU A 57 2.60 2.53 -10.56
CA LEU A 57 2.01 1.21 -10.41
C LEU A 57 0.54 1.18 -10.88
N LYS A 58 -0.24 2.22 -10.60
CA LYS A 58 -1.63 2.32 -11.06
C LYS A 58 -1.75 2.49 -12.58
N ASP A 59 -0.79 3.16 -13.20
CA ASP A 59 -0.77 3.40 -14.64
C ASP A 59 -0.24 2.19 -15.43
N GLU A 60 0.70 1.41 -14.85
CA GLU A 60 1.38 0.30 -15.54
C GLU A 60 0.78 -1.09 -15.24
N LEU A 61 0.25 -1.34 -14.02
CA LEU A 61 -0.30 -2.64 -13.69
C LEU A 61 -1.77 -2.75 -14.05
N PHE A 62 -2.08 -3.67 -14.96
CA PHE A 62 -3.46 -4.12 -15.16
C PHE A 62 -3.99 -4.79 -13.88
N ASN A 63 -5.22 -4.42 -13.49
CA ASN A 63 -5.85 -4.78 -12.22
C ASN A 63 -4.90 -4.57 -11.02
N CYS A 64 -4.36 -3.35 -10.91
CA CYS A 64 -3.42 -2.99 -9.87
C CYS A 64 -4.05 -3.19 -8.47
N PRO A 65 -3.38 -3.95 -7.57
CA PRO A 65 -3.77 -4.09 -6.16
C PRO A 65 -4.04 -2.73 -5.47
N PRO A 66 -4.72 -2.72 -4.31
CA PRO A 66 -4.91 -1.51 -3.54
C PRO A 66 -3.54 -1.00 -3.09
N ILE A 67 -3.38 0.31 -3.07
CA ILE A 67 -2.17 0.98 -2.62
C ILE A 67 -2.54 1.90 -1.46
N LEU A 68 -1.93 1.64 -0.31
CA LEU A 68 -1.94 2.50 0.86
C LEU A 68 -0.65 3.32 0.88
N VAL A 69 -0.75 4.64 1.01
CA VAL A 69 0.43 5.50 1.20
C VAL A 69 0.51 6.01 2.64
N ILE A 70 1.69 5.95 3.23
CA ILE A 70 1.98 6.55 4.53
C ILE A 70 2.61 7.92 4.29
N THR A 71 2.04 8.99 4.84
CA THR A 71 2.57 10.36 4.69
C THR A 71 3.08 10.93 5.99
N GLY A 72 4.03 11.86 5.91
CA GLY A 72 4.51 12.60 7.09
C GLY A 72 3.51 13.65 7.59
N ARG A 73 2.61 14.15 6.72
CA ARG A 73 1.66 15.22 7.07
C ARG A 73 0.28 14.98 6.47
N VAL A 74 -0.74 15.42 7.21
CA VAL A 74 -2.16 15.35 6.78
C VAL A 74 -2.40 16.23 5.55
N GLN A 75 -1.69 17.35 5.47
CA GLN A 75 -1.76 18.30 4.36
C GLN A 75 -1.18 17.77 3.05
N ASP A 76 -0.62 16.56 3.03
CA ASP A 76 -0.24 15.84 1.80
C ASP A 76 -1.38 14.93 1.30
N ALA A 77 -2.53 14.90 1.97
CA ALA A 77 -3.68 14.10 1.54
C ALA A 77 -4.22 14.49 0.16
N TRP A 78 -4.03 15.74 -0.30
CA TRP A 78 -4.38 16.13 -1.68
C TRP A 78 -3.45 15.46 -2.71
N LEU A 79 -2.20 15.12 -2.34
CA LEU A 79 -1.30 14.35 -3.20
C LEU A 79 -1.78 12.89 -3.37
N ALA A 80 -2.64 12.38 -2.47
CA ALA A 80 -3.29 11.08 -2.64
C ALA A 80 -4.16 11.02 -3.90
N GLY A 81 -4.84 12.13 -4.22
CA GLY A 81 -5.65 12.26 -5.43
C GLY A 81 -4.79 12.26 -6.70
N TRP A 82 -3.61 12.88 -6.65
CA TRP A 82 -2.65 12.83 -7.75
C TRP A 82 -1.99 11.46 -7.88
N SER A 83 -1.68 10.78 -6.77
CA SER A 83 -1.02 9.47 -6.77
C SER A 83 -1.96 8.30 -7.06
N ARG A 84 -3.29 8.53 -7.06
CA ARG A 84 -4.32 7.49 -7.16
C ARG A 84 -4.18 6.40 -6.09
N ALA A 85 -3.68 6.77 -4.91
CA ALA A 85 -3.67 5.87 -3.77
C ALA A 85 -5.11 5.59 -3.33
N ASP A 86 -5.41 4.34 -2.96
CA ASP A 86 -6.75 3.93 -2.50
C ASP A 86 -6.97 4.27 -1.02
N GLY A 87 -5.89 4.49 -0.27
CA GLY A 87 -5.94 4.97 1.10
C GLY A 87 -4.66 5.69 1.51
N VAL A 88 -4.77 6.52 2.55
CA VAL A 88 -3.64 7.23 3.15
C VAL A 88 -3.71 7.13 4.67
N VAL A 89 -2.55 6.92 5.29
CA VAL A 89 -2.34 6.99 6.74
C VAL A 89 -1.24 7.99 7.01
N THR A 90 -1.41 8.84 8.02
CA THR A 90 -0.42 9.86 8.38
C THR A 90 0.40 9.41 9.58
N HIS A 91 1.67 9.79 9.64
CA HIS A 91 2.46 9.68 10.86
C HIS A 91 1.93 10.59 11.99
N PRO A 92 2.05 10.15 13.26
CA PRO A 92 2.56 8.84 13.71
C PRO A 92 1.58 7.69 13.38
N ILE A 93 2.12 6.53 12.97
CA ILE A 93 1.31 5.37 12.58
C ILE A 93 0.65 4.77 13.82
N ASP A 94 -0.68 4.83 13.87
CA ASP A 94 -1.49 4.06 14.82
C ASP A 94 -1.73 2.63 14.27
N PRO A 95 -1.32 1.57 15.00
CA PRO A 95 -1.46 0.18 14.55
C PRO A 95 -2.88 -0.25 14.21
N PHE A 96 -3.88 0.26 14.93
CA PHE A 96 -5.29 -0.08 14.68
C PHE A 96 -5.80 0.61 13.42
N THR A 97 -5.39 1.85 13.20
CA THR A 97 -5.75 2.65 12.03
C THR A 97 -5.20 2.01 10.77
N ILE A 98 -3.91 1.64 10.74
CA ILE A 98 -3.32 0.99 9.56
C ILE A 98 -3.96 -0.39 9.31
N ALA A 99 -4.18 -1.21 10.35
CA ALA A 99 -4.82 -2.52 10.20
C ALA A 99 -6.27 -2.39 9.67
N THR A 100 -7.04 -1.44 10.19
CA THR A 100 -8.42 -1.17 9.76
C THR A 100 -8.46 -0.72 8.31
N THR A 101 -7.61 0.23 7.92
CA THR A 101 -7.54 0.72 6.55
C THR A 101 -7.14 -0.38 5.57
N VAL A 102 -6.10 -1.17 5.90
CA VAL A 102 -5.70 -2.34 5.09
C VAL A 102 -6.84 -3.35 4.95
N GLY A 103 -7.50 -3.68 6.06
CA GLY A 103 -8.63 -4.60 6.06
C GLY A 103 -9.78 -4.13 5.17
N ASN A 104 -10.11 -2.84 5.22
CA ASN A 104 -11.17 -2.25 4.38
C ASN A 104 -10.79 -2.26 2.90
N LEU A 105 -9.54 -1.94 2.56
CA LEU A 105 -9.05 -1.97 1.17
C LEU A 105 -9.10 -3.38 0.57
N LEU A 106 -8.65 -4.38 1.33
CA LEU A 106 -8.69 -5.79 0.91
C LEU A 106 -10.13 -6.29 0.75
N LYS A 107 -11.04 -5.92 1.66
CA LYS A 107 -12.47 -6.28 1.56
C LYS A 107 -13.13 -5.66 0.33
N ASN A 108 -12.85 -4.39 0.03
CA ASN A 108 -13.41 -3.71 -1.14
C ASN A 108 -12.91 -4.30 -2.46
N GLN A 109 -11.67 -4.80 -2.51
CA GLN A 109 -11.19 -5.54 -3.67
C GLN A 109 -11.84 -6.92 -3.83
N ALA A 110 -12.04 -7.65 -2.74
CA ALA A 110 -12.68 -8.97 -2.80
C ALA A 110 -14.14 -8.92 -3.32
N ILE A 111 -14.78 -7.75 -3.25
CA ILE A 111 -16.14 -7.51 -3.78
C ILE A 111 -16.12 -7.26 -5.30
N LEU A 112 -14.96 -6.99 -5.92
CA LEU A 112 -14.80 -6.93 -7.36
C LEU A 112 -14.37 -8.32 -7.88
N PRO A 113 -15.28 -9.14 -8.44
CA PRO A 113 -14.85 -10.32 -9.17
C PRO A 113 -14.03 -9.90 -10.40
N ALA A 114 -12.97 -10.66 -10.66
CA ALA A 114 -12.11 -10.53 -11.84
C ALA A 114 -12.90 -10.66 -13.16
#